data_AF-A0A2H0M6G7-F1
#
_entry.id   AF-A0A2H0M6G7-F1
#
_cell.length_a   1.000
_cell.length_b   1.000
_cell.length_c   1.000
_cell.angle_alpha   90.00
_cell.angle_beta   90.00
_cell.angle_gamma   90.00
#
_symmetry.space_group_name_H-M   'P 1'
#
loop_
_entity.id
_entity.type
_entity.pdbx_description
1 polymer ?
#
loop_
_entity_poly.entity_id
_entity_poly.type
_entity_poly.pdbx_seq_one_letter_code
_entity_poly.pdbx_strand_id
1 'polypeptide(L)'
;MKIMENNISHATPRGTIFIQPHSDDMVISSCFLMRKEILPRPYYLLTVFGQSNWIDPIKKKGRRYRRNIDETTITHIRKTEDEKFAKSFGLTLLFSDLKDCLLRNGEVYFQPNKKLETKLVKQVRTIIHDSIKRYKVENIVAPFPSGRKQHYDHRIVREAVKSLPGTLCSRFFVDDIPYSRITNPNKFRLHLFAQTKVDGINEKFCSMKVYDSQMCKLFFDQVEKITKQNQRHERLFVFNNR
;
A
#
# COMPACT_ATOMS: atom_id res chain seq x y z
N MET A 1 -43.64 29.99 7.95
CA MET A 1 -42.42 29.39 8.53
C MET A 1 -42.76 28.01 9.07
N LYS A 2 -42.47 26.97 8.30
CA LYS A 2 -42.38 25.58 8.77
C LYS A 2 -41.44 24.84 7.83
N ILE A 3 -40.57 24.09 8.48
CA ILE A 3 -39.23 23.73 8.07
C ILE A 3 -39.29 22.67 6.97
N MET A 4 -38.54 22.89 5.89
CA MET A 4 -38.19 21.84 4.94
C MET A 4 -37.44 20.76 5.71
N GLU A 5 -38.06 19.59 5.87
CA GLU A 5 -37.35 18.38 6.25
C GLU A 5 -36.37 18.06 5.12
N ASN A 6 -35.12 18.45 5.34
CA ASN A 6 -34.00 17.97 4.56
C ASN A 6 -34.01 16.44 4.70
N ASN A 7 -34.33 15.77 3.60
CA ASN A 7 -33.97 14.39 3.35
C ASN A 7 -32.44 14.30 3.38
N ILE A 8 -31.87 14.19 4.58
CA ILE A 8 -30.50 13.75 4.78
C ILE A 8 -30.51 12.30 4.34
N SER A 9 -30.18 12.05 3.08
CA SER A 9 -29.83 10.70 2.66
C SER A 9 -28.66 10.28 3.55
N HIS A 10 -28.90 9.34 4.46
CA HIS A 10 -27.83 8.62 5.13
C HIS A 10 -27.08 7.84 4.05
N ALA A 11 -26.11 8.49 3.39
CA ALA A 11 -25.18 7.83 2.52
C ALA A 11 -24.40 6.85 3.40
N THR A 12 -24.78 5.57 3.29
CA THR A 12 -24.05 4.45 3.88
C THR A 12 -22.55 4.63 3.63
N PRO A 13 -21.68 4.47 4.63
CA PRO A 13 -20.24 4.62 4.46
C PRO A 13 -19.75 3.76 3.28
N ARG A 14 -19.22 4.40 2.24
CA ARG A 14 -18.61 3.69 1.12
C ARG A 14 -17.13 3.51 1.45
N GLY A 15 -16.69 2.25 1.50
CA GLY A 15 -15.44 1.84 2.14
C GLY A 15 -14.14 2.38 1.53
N THR A 16 -13.03 1.78 1.95
CA THR A 16 -11.67 2.17 1.54
C THR A 16 -10.87 0.95 1.09
N ILE A 17 -10.24 1.02 -0.10
CA ILE A 17 -9.23 0.03 -0.52
C ILE A 17 -7.83 0.59 -0.24
N PHE A 18 -7.06 -0.10 0.59
CA PHE A 18 -5.63 0.09 0.75
C PHE A 18 -4.90 -0.76 -0.29
N ILE A 19 -4.23 -0.12 -1.25
CA ILE A 19 -3.55 -0.77 -2.36
C ILE A 19 -2.08 -0.90 -2.01
N GLN A 20 -1.59 -2.13 -1.91
CA GLN A 20 -0.17 -2.42 -1.80
C GLN A 20 0.37 -3.04 -3.10
N PRO A 21 1.47 -2.51 -3.66
CA PRO A 21 2.22 -3.18 -4.70
C PRO A 21 2.57 -4.62 -4.33
N HIS A 22 3.13 -4.84 -3.14
CA HIS A 22 3.52 -6.16 -2.63
C HIS A 22 2.99 -6.41 -1.22
N SER A 23 3.03 -7.66 -0.78
CA SER A 23 2.66 -8.07 0.58
C SER A 23 3.67 -7.51 1.60
N ASP A 24 3.32 -6.39 2.25
CA ASP A 24 3.96 -5.73 3.41
C ASP A 24 3.85 -4.20 3.34
N ASP A 25 3.73 -3.62 2.15
CA ASP A 25 3.83 -2.16 1.97
C ASP A 25 2.85 -1.37 2.83
N MET A 26 1.58 -1.80 2.93
CA MET A 26 0.58 -1.06 3.70
C MET A 26 0.76 -1.19 5.21
N VAL A 27 1.30 -2.30 5.72
CA VAL A 27 1.62 -2.40 7.16
C VAL A 27 2.77 -1.45 7.52
N ILE A 28 3.70 -1.26 6.60
CA ILE A 28 4.83 -0.35 6.81
C ILE A 28 4.39 1.11 6.66
N SER A 29 3.54 1.43 5.69
CA SER A 29 3.22 2.82 5.36
C SER A 29 2.01 3.41 6.06
N SER A 30 1.04 2.59 6.47
CA SER A 30 -0.31 3.08 6.82
C SER A 30 -1.01 2.36 7.97
N CYS A 31 -0.26 1.57 8.74
CA CYS A 31 -0.77 0.81 9.88
C CYS A 31 -1.56 1.69 10.88
N PHE A 32 -1.01 2.83 11.31
CA PHE A 32 -1.69 3.70 12.27
C PHE A 32 -2.84 4.47 11.63
N LEU A 33 -2.76 4.82 10.35
CA LEU A 33 -3.89 5.42 9.62
C LEU A 33 -5.11 4.48 9.63
N MET A 34 -4.89 3.18 9.42
CA MET A 34 -5.94 2.16 9.55
C MET A 34 -6.46 2.02 10.98
N ARG A 35 -5.58 1.94 11.99
CA ARG A 35 -6.01 1.77 13.40
C ARG A 35 -6.86 2.93 13.91
N LYS A 36 -6.53 4.16 13.49
CA LYS A 36 -7.22 5.38 13.92
C LYS A 36 -8.42 5.72 13.03
N GLU A 37 -8.74 4.83 12.09
CA GLU A 37 -9.92 4.93 11.23
C GLU A 37 -10.05 6.28 10.51
N ILE A 38 -8.93 6.80 10.00
CA ILE A 38 -8.88 8.11 9.33
C ILE A 38 -9.79 8.17 8.09
N LEU A 39 -10.08 7.02 7.48
CA LEU A 39 -10.95 6.86 6.32
C LEU A 39 -12.11 5.90 6.64
N PRO A 40 -13.24 5.94 5.92
CA PRO A 40 -14.42 5.12 6.25
C PRO A 40 -14.23 3.63 5.95
N ARG A 41 -14.75 2.80 6.85
CA ARG A 41 -14.96 1.35 6.66
C ARG A 41 -16.15 1.07 5.71
N PRO A 42 -16.29 -0.15 5.15
CA PRO A 42 -15.41 -1.32 5.28
C PRO A 42 -14.04 -1.11 4.64
N TYR A 43 -13.02 -1.81 5.15
CA TYR A 43 -11.66 -1.77 4.61
C TYR A 43 -11.33 -3.01 3.78
N TYR A 44 -10.58 -2.79 2.73
CA TYR A 44 -10.07 -3.82 1.84
C TYR A 44 -8.57 -3.64 1.68
N LEU A 45 -7.83 -4.74 1.58
CA LEU A 45 -6.41 -4.74 1.27
C LEU A 45 -6.22 -5.34 -0.10
N LEU A 46 -5.79 -4.56 -1.09
CA LEU A 46 -5.50 -5.04 -2.44
C LEU A 46 -3.99 -5.24 -2.62
N THR A 47 -3.54 -6.49 -2.70
CA THR A 47 -2.19 -6.84 -3.11
C THR A 47 -2.16 -6.97 -4.63
N VAL A 48 -1.49 -6.03 -5.31
CA VAL A 48 -1.47 -5.94 -6.78
C VAL A 48 -0.60 -7.03 -7.39
N PHE A 49 0.65 -7.12 -6.96
CA PHE A 49 1.62 -8.12 -7.43
C PHE A 49 1.72 -9.24 -6.39
N GLY A 50 0.70 -10.10 -6.34
CA GLY A 50 0.60 -11.15 -5.33
C GLY A 50 1.52 -12.34 -5.58
N GLN A 51 1.88 -12.64 -6.83
CA GLN A 51 2.84 -13.71 -7.12
C GLN A 51 4.26 -13.20 -6.90
N SER A 52 5.05 -13.94 -6.11
CA SER A 52 6.41 -13.54 -5.73
C SER A 52 7.31 -14.75 -5.49
N ASN A 53 8.61 -14.57 -5.76
CA ASN A 53 9.68 -15.47 -5.32
C ASN A 53 10.63 -14.81 -4.30
N TRP A 54 10.23 -13.67 -3.74
CA TRP A 54 11.06 -12.88 -2.84
C TRP A 54 10.83 -13.25 -1.37
N ILE A 55 11.93 -13.58 -0.70
CA ILE A 55 12.06 -13.78 0.75
C ILE A 55 13.36 -13.07 1.14
N ASP A 56 13.40 -12.47 2.33
CA ASP A 56 14.64 -11.89 2.87
C ASP A 56 15.80 -12.91 2.81
N PRO A 57 16.98 -12.55 2.28
CA PRO A 57 18.08 -13.48 2.10
C PRO A 57 18.57 -14.17 3.38
N ILE A 58 18.46 -13.51 4.54
CA ILE A 58 18.84 -14.10 5.83
C ILE A 58 17.80 -15.12 6.25
N LYS A 59 16.50 -14.79 6.12
CA LYS A 59 15.40 -15.72 6.37
C LYS A 59 15.50 -16.96 5.49
N LYS A 60 15.80 -16.79 4.21
CA LYS A 60 15.97 -17.88 3.24
C LYS A 60 17.04 -18.91 3.66
N LYS A 61 18.11 -18.48 4.35
CA LYS A 61 19.15 -19.37 4.90
C LYS A 61 18.72 -20.10 6.18
N GLY A 62 17.70 -19.60 6.87
CA GLY A 62 17.19 -20.17 8.11
C GLY A 62 16.44 -21.49 7.91
N ARG A 63 16.42 -22.35 8.93
CA ARG A 63 15.81 -23.71 8.88
C ARG A 63 14.38 -23.73 8.31
N ARG A 64 13.59 -22.68 8.57
CA ARG A 64 12.20 -22.53 8.11
C ARG A 64 12.07 -22.43 6.58
N TYR A 65 13.05 -21.80 5.91
CA TYR A 65 12.98 -21.50 4.47
C TYR A 65 14.10 -22.15 3.64
N ARG A 66 14.90 -23.04 4.26
CA ARG A 66 16.14 -23.60 3.69
C ARG A 66 15.91 -24.68 2.61
N ARG A 67 14.72 -25.28 2.52
CA ARG A 67 14.41 -26.29 1.49
C ARG A 67 14.13 -25.61 0.15
N ASN A 68 14.16 -26.36 -0.95
CA ASN A 68 13.86 -25.88 -2.31
C ASN A 68 12.43 -25.31 -2.41
N ILE A 69 12.26 -24.11 -1.86
CA ILE A 69 11.01 -23.37 -1.84
C ILE A 69 10.88 -22.72 -3.21
N ASP A 70 9.84 -23.13 -3.92
CA ASP A 70 9.48 -22.61 -5.23
C ASP A 70 8.63 -21.33 -5.14
N GLU A 71 8.40 -20.69 -6.29
CA GLU A 71 7.55 -19.49 -6.43
C GLU A 71 6.16 -19.67 -5.81
N THR A 72 5.53 -20.83 -6.03
CA THR A 72 4.19 -21.14 -5.53
C THR A 72 4.16 -21.15 -4.01
N THR A 73 5.15 -21.77 -3.39
CA THR A 73 5.29 -21.82 -1.93
C THR A 73 5.54 -20.43 -1.34
N ILE A 74 6.41 -19.62 -1.96
CA ILE A 74 6.67 -18.24 -1.50
C ILE A 74 5.41 -17.38 -1.61
N THR A 75 4.73 -17.45 -2.75
CA THR A 75 3.46 -16.75 -2.98
C THR A 75 2.43 -17.13 -1.92
N HIS A 76 2.30 -18.42 -1.60
CA HIS A 76 1.40 -18.89 -0.55
C HIS A 76 1.77 -18.33 0.83
N ILE A 77 3.05 -18.37 1.20
CA ILE A 77 3.54 -17.80 2.47
C ILE A 77 3.15 -16.32 2.58
N ARG A 78 3.46 -15.52 1.55
CA ARG A 78 3.19 -14.07 1.55
C ARG A 78 1.70 -13.76 1.58
N LYS A 79 0.88 -14.54 0.86
CA LYS A 79 -0.59 -14.44 0.93
C LYS A 79 -1.10 -14.73 2.35
N THR A 80 -0.61 -15.77 3.01
CA THR A 80 -0.98 -16.08 4.40
C THR A 80 -0.55 -14.99 5.39
N GLU A 81 0.56 -14.29 5.13
CA GLU A 81 0.96 -13.12 5.93
C GLU A 81 -0.01 -11.95 5.71
N ASP A 82 -0.39 -11.66 4.47
CA ASP A 82 -1.44 -10.68 4.14
C ASP A 82 -2.79 -11.03 4.78
N GLU A 83 -3.19 -12.30 4.78
CA GLU A 83 -4.43 -12.75 5.43
C GLU A 83 -4.41 -12.50 6.94
N LYS A 84 -3.28 -12.76 7.60
CA LYS A 84 -3.10 -12.46 9.03
C LYS A 84 -3.17 -10.97 9.30
N PHE A 85 -2.50 -10.16 8.47
CA PHE A 85 -2.52 -8.71 8.60
C PHE A 85 -3.94 -8.18 8.39
N ALA A 86 -4.60 -8.56 7.30
CA ALA A 86 -5.98 -8.18 7.00
C ALA A 86 -6.92 -8.54 8.15
N LYS A 87 -6.83 -9.76 8.68
CA LYS A 87 -7.63 -10.20 9.84
C LYS A 87 -7.39 -9.32 11.07
N SER A 88 -6.14 -8.97 11.38
CA SER A 88 -5.81 -8.18 12.58
C SER A 88 -6.36 -6.75 12.59
N PHE A 89 -6.81 -6.25 11.43
CA PHE A 89 -7.39 -4.91 11.27
C PHE A 89 -8.82 -4.94 10.70
N GLY A 90 -9.43 -6.13 10.55
CA GLY A 90 -10.78 -6.27 10.00
C GLY A 90 -10.89 -5.90 8.52
N LEU A 91 -9.85 -6.12 7.71
CA LEU A 91 -9.89 -5.91 6.26
C LEU A 91 -10.34 -7.17 5.53
N THR A 92 -10.97 -6.98 4.39
CA THR A 92 -11.14 -8.02 3.38
C THR A 92 -9.92 -8.04 2.46
N LEU A 93 -9.23 -9.19 2.36
CA LEU A 93 -8.09 -9.34 1.44
C LEU A 93 -8.57 -9.53 0.01
N LEU A 94 -8.02 -8.72 -0.91
CA LEU A 94 -8.09 -8.85 -2.35
C LEU A 94 -6.68 -9.14 -2.86
N PHE A 95 -6.46 -10.31 -3.46
CA PHE A 95 -5.13 -10.75 -3.85
C PHE A 95 -5.09 -11.07 -5.34
N SER A 96 -4.25 -10.37 -6.09
CA SER A 96 -4.12 -10.53 -7.54
C SER A 96 -2.99 -11.49 -7.91
N ASP A 97 -3.14 -12.17 -9.05
CA ASP A 97 -2.18 -13.15 -9.57
C ASP A 97 -1.08 -12.51 -10.45
N LEU A 98 -0.92 -11.19 -10.44
CA LEU A 98 0.20 -10.57 -11.15
C LEU A 98 1.53 -10.91 -10.47
N LYS A 99 2.50 -11.33 -11.29
CA LYS A 99 3.90 -11.55 -10.90
C LYS A 99 4.58 -10.25 -10.52
N ASP A 100 5.39 -10.24 -9.46
CA ASP A 100 6.25 -9.11 -9.10
C ASP A 100 7.39 -8.87 -10.11
N CYS A 101 8.12 -7.76 -9.97
CA CYS A 101 9.18 -7.40 -10.91
C CYS A 101 10.33 -8.42 -10.98
N LEU A 102 10.62 -9.13 -9.89
CA LEU A 102 11.68 -10.13 -9.83
C LEU A 102 11.30 -11.36 -10.67
N LEU A 103 10.05 -11.80 -10.59
CA LEU A 103 9.51 -12.87 -11.42
C LEU A 103 9.35 -12.48 -12.90
N ARG A 104 8.99 -11.23 -13.19
CA ARG A 104 8.81 -10.77 -14.57
C ARG A 104 10.13 -10.49 -15.29
N ASN A 105 11.10 -9.91 -14.58
CA ASN A 105 12.32 -9.36 -15.19
C ASN A 105 13.62 -10.05 -14.74
N GLY A 106 13.58 -10.90 -13.71
CA GLY A 106 14.78 -11.49 -13.09
C GLY A 106 15.52 -10.55 -12.14
N GLU A 107 15.13 -9.28 -12.05
CA GLU A 107 15.76 -8.29 -11.15
C GLU A 107 14.76 -7.20 -10.71
N VAL A 108 15.14 -6.48 -9.63
CA VAL A 108 14.37 -5.36 -9.08
C VAL A 108 14.94 -4.03 -9.56
N TYR A 109 14.10 -3.17 -10.11
CA TYR A 109 14.50 -1.85 -10.58
C TYR A 109 14.07 -0.73 -9.62
N PHE A 110 14.96 0.24 -9.41
CA PHE A 110 14.72 1.40 -8.55
C PHE A 110 14.89 2.76 -9.27
N GLN A 111 15.25 2.76 -10.56
CA GLN A 111 15.54 3.98 -11.29
C GLN A 111 14.23 4.74 -11.62
N PRO A 112 14.06 6.01 -11.19
CA PRO A 112 12.84 6.78 -11.45
C PRO A 112 12.57 7.10 -12.92
N ASN A 113 13.58 7.02 -13.77
CA ASN A 113 13.49 7.30 -15.21
C ASN A 113 13.27 6.04 -16.06
N LYS A 114 13.34 4.83 -15.49
CA LYS A 114 13.02 3.61 -16.23
C LYS A 114 11.59 3.71 -16.78
N LYS A 115 11.42 3.49 -18.09
CA LYS A 115 10.11 3.55 -18.75
C LYS A 115 9.20 2.47 -18.18
N LEU A 116 7.97 2.83 -17.85
CA LEU A 116 6.97 1.89 -17.34
C LEU A 116 6.34 1.09 -18.49
N GLU A 117 6.07 -0.18 -18.24
CA GLU A 117 5.33 -1.05 -19.16
C GLU A 117 3.86 -0.61 -19.26
N THR A 118 3.50 0.04 -20.36
CA THR A 118 2.14 0.60 -20.56
C THR A 118 1.05 -0.48 -20.48
N LYS A 119 1.33 -1.71 -20.97
CA LYS A 119 0.36 -2.82 -20.88
C LYS A 119 0.10 -3.22 -19.43
N LEU A 120 1.15 -3.33 -18.62
CA LEU A 120 1.04 -3.70 -17.21
C LEU A 120 0.37 -2.59 -16.38
N VAL A 121 0.68 -1.32 -16.64
CA VAL A 121 -0.05 -0.19 -16.04
C VAL A 121 -1.55 -0.27 -16.33
N LYS A 122 -1.94 -0.59 -17.58
CA LYS A 122 -3.35 -0.77 -17.95
C LYS A 122 -3.99 -1.95 -17.22
N GLN A 123 -3.31 -3.09 -17.12
CA GLN A 123 -3.80 -4.26 -16.38
C GLN A 123 -4.03 -3.95 -14.90
N VAL A 124 -3.05 -3.33 -14.24
CA VAL A 124 -3.16 -2.90 -12.83
C VAL A 124 -4.32 -1.90 -12.66
N ARG A 125 -4.47 -0.95 -13.58
CA ARG A 125 -5.59 0.00 -13.56
C ARG A 125 -6.93 -0.71 -13.65
N THR A 126 -7.07 -1.70 -14.51
CA THR A 126 -8.30 -2.50 -14.63
C THR A 126 -8.61 -3.24 -13.33
N ILE A 127 -7.63 -3.91 -12.72
CA ILE A 127 -7.81 -4.61 -11.43
C ILE A 127 -8.30 -3.64 -10.33
N ILE A 128 -7.69 -2.46 -10.24
CA ILE A 128 -8.08 -1.44 -9.25
C ILE A 128 -9.49 -0.91 -9.57
N HIS A 129 -9.77 -0.57 -10.82
CA HIS A 129 -11.08 -0.08 -11.26
C HIS A 129 -12.20 -1.08 -10.94
N ASP A 130 -11.99 -2.36 -11.29
CA ASP A 130 -12.99 -3.40 -11.12
C ASP A 130 -13.20 -3.72 -9.63
N SER A 131 -12.13 -3.66 -8.82
CA SER A 131 -12.26 -3.74 -7.36
C SER A 131 -13.08 -2.58 -6.80
N ILE A 132 -12.85 -1.34 -7.27
CA ILE A 132 -13.64 -0.18 -6.84
C ILE A 132 -15.12 -0.38 -7.16
N LYS A 133 -15.44 -0.79 -8.40
CA LYS A 133 -16.83 -1.00 -8.84
C LYS A 133 -17.50 -2.16 -8.10
N ARG A 134 -16.81 -3.28 -7.95
CA ARG A 134 -17.33 -4.49 -7.28
C ARG A 134 -17.67 -4.23 -5.82
N TYR A 135 -16.78 -3.55 -5.09
CA TYR A 135 -16.95 -3.30 -3.66
C TYR A 135 -17.55 -1.92 -3.34
N LYS A 136 -17.89 -1.14 -4.38
CA LYS A 136 -18.54 0.18 -4.29
C LYS A 136 -17.83 1.13 -3.30
N VAL A 137 -16.50 1.10 -3.28
CA VAL A 137 -15.72 1.96 -2.38
C VAL A 137 -15.61 3.39 -2.92
N GLU A 138 -15.48 4.36 -2.04
CA GLU A 138 -15.28 5.77 -2.40
C GLU A 138 -13.84 6.23 -2.27
N ASN A 139 -13.00 5.46 -1.57
CA ASN A 139 -11.66 5.86 -1.22
C ASN A 139 -10.66 4.78 -1.61
N ILE A 140 -9.54 5.20 -2.16
CA ILE A 140 -8.36 4.34 -2.32
C ILE A 140 -7.13 5.01 -1.72
N VAL A 141 -6.24 4.19 -1.16
CA VAL A 141 -4.95 4.63 -0.60
C VAL A 141 -3.84 3.85 -1.29
N ALA A 142 -2.80 4.53 -1.78
CA ALA A 142 -1.64 3.86 -2.39
C ALA A 142 -0.31 4.50 -1.96
N PRO A 143 0.83 3.79 -1.99
CA PRO A 143 2.13 4.40 -1.79
C PRO A 143 2.44 5.44 -2.86
N PHE A 144 3.17 6.48 -2.47
CA PHE A 144 3.70 7.47 -3.41
C PHE A 144 5.22 7.34 -3.52
N PRO A 145 5.74 6.55 -4.47
CA PRO A 145 7.17 6.48 -4.72
C PRO A 145 7.73 7.86 -5.06
N SER A 146 8.76 8.27 -4.32
CA SER A 146 9.41 9.58 -4.46
C SER A 146 10.92 9.49 -4.26
N GLY A 147 11.63 10.59 -4.52
CA GLY A 147 13.08 10.64 -4.33
C GLY A 147 13.89 9.88 -5.38
N ARG A 148 15.12 9.50 -5.02
CA ARG A 148 16.14 8.95 -5.94
C ARG A 148 15.99 7.45 -6.23
N LYS A 149 15.38 6.69 -5.33
CA LYS A 149 15.11 5.26 -5.49
C LYS A 149 13.61 5.05 -5.38
N GLN A 150 13.02 4.45 -6.40
CA GLN A 150 11.58 4.24 -6.52
C GLN A 150 11.36 2.84 -7.07
N HIS A 151 10.80 1.95 -6.26
CA HIS A 151 10.55 0.58 -6.68
C HIS A 151 9.65 0.58 -7.93
N TYR A 152 10.04 -0.17 -8.95
CA TYR A 152 9.39 -0.14 -10.27
C TYR A 152 7.91 -0.50 -10.22
N ASP A 153 7.54 -1.56 -9.49
CA ASP A 153 6.14 -1.95 -9.27
C ASP A 153 5.31 -0.86 -8.54
N HIS A 154 5.90 -0.13 -7.59
CA HIS A 154 5.23 0.96 -6.89
C HIS A 154 4.94 2.11 -7.87
N ARG A 155 5.85 2.38 -8.80
CA ARG A 155 5.64 3.37 -9.87
C ARG A 155 4.53 2.95 -10.82
N ILE A 156 4.41 1.66 -11.15
CA ILE A 156 3.30 1.13 -11.95
C ILE A 156 1.96 1.35 -11.22
N VAL A 157 1.87 0.97 -9.95
CA VAL A 157 0.65 1.16 -9.14
C VAL A 157 0.28 2.65 -9.05
N ARG A 158 1.25 3.53 -8.79
CA ARG A 158 1.01 4.98 -8.77
C ARG A 158 0.46 5.49 -10.09
N GLU A 159 1.02 5.07 -11.23
CA GLU A 159 0.54 5.51 -12.55
C GLU A 159 -0.86 4.94 -12.87
N ALA A 160 -1.12 3.70 -12.48
CA ALA A 160 -2.44 3.10 -12.59
C ALA A 160 -3.50 3.88 -11.78
N VAL A 161 -3.20 4.20 -10.51
CA VAL A 161 -4.08 5.01 -9.64
C VAL A 161 -4.29 6.42 -10.22
N LYS A 162 -3.22 7.06 -10.71
CA LYS A 162 -3.29 8.40 -11.30
C LYS A 162 -4.16 8.43 -12.57
N SER A 163 -4.14 7.37 -13.37
CA SER A 163 -4.87 7.29 -14.64
C SER A 163 -6.34 6.86 -14.53
N LEU A 164 -6.86 6.62 -13.32
CA LEU A 164 -8.29 6.40 -13.10
C LEU A 164 -9.11 7.68 -13.42
N PRO A 165 -10.42 7.58 -13.72
CA PRO A 165 -11.31 8.73 -13.84
C PRO A 165 -11.51 9.47 -12.51
N GLY A 166 -11.46 10.81 -12.51
CA GLY A 166 -11.56 11.63 -11.29
C GLY A 166 -12.86 11.42 -10.50
N THR A 167 -13.95 11.12 -11.21
CA THR A 167 -15.28 10.86 -10.66
C THR A 167 -15.47 9.44 -10.10
N LEU A 168 -14.46 8.56 -10.23
CA LEU A 168 -14.59 7.18 -9.81
C LEU A 168 -14.53 7.02 -8.28
N CYS A 169 -13.53 7.65 -7.65
CA CYS A 169 -13.27 7.60 -6.22
C CYS A 169 -12.27 8.69 -5.81
N SER A 170 -12.27 9.05 -4.53
CA SER A 170 -11.22 9.83 -3.89
C SER A 170 -9.92 9.02 -3.83
N ARG A 171 -8.79 9.71 -4.03
CA ARG A 171 -7.47 9.08 -4.10
C ARG A 171 -6.54 9.70 -3.09
N PHE A 172 -6.05 8.86 -2.20
CA PHE A 172 -5.10 9.22 -1.17
C PHE A 172 -3.78 8.51 -1.40
N PHE A 173 -2.74 9.12 -0.85
CA PHE A 173 -1.37 8.67 -0.96
C PHE A 173 -0.69 8.67 0.39
N VAL A 174 0.13 7.66 0.63
CA VAL A 174 0.98 7.55 1.82
C VAL A 174 2.44 7.61 1.43
N ASP A 175 3.31 7.88 2.40
CA ASP A 175 4.74 7.70 2.20
C ASP A 175 5.05 6.25 1.79
N ASP A 176 5.98 6.07 0.85
CA ASP A 176 6.37 4.77 0.33
C ASP A 176 7.57 4.20 1.14
N ILE A 177 7.29 3.81 2.38
CA ILE A 177 8.28 3.36 3.37
C ILE A 177 8.53 1.85 3.18
N PRO A 178 9.78 1.35 3.26
CA PRO A 178 11.02 2.01 3.69
C PRO A 178 11.80 2.73 2.57
N TYR A 179 11.28 2.74 1.35
CA TYR A 179 12.03 3.17 0.17
C TYR A 179 12.18 4.69 0.05
N SER A 180 11.15 5.44 0.41
CA SER A 180 11.12 6.89 0.25
C SER A 180 10.18 7.59 1.23
N ARG A 181 10.28 8.92 1.27
CA ARG A 181 9.32 9.80 1.95
C ARG A 181 9.07 11.05 1.12
N ILE A 182 7.85 11.57 1.16
CA ILE A 182 7.49 12.85 0.57
C ILE A 182 8.09 13.97 1.44
N THR A 183 9.21 14.56 0.98
CA THR A 183 9.89 15.65 1.68
C THR A 183 9.28 17.02 1.37
N ASN A 184 8.83 17.21 0.12
CA ASN A 184 8.18 18.43 -0.34
C ASN A 184 6.92 18.06 -1.15
N PRO A 185 5.73 18.05 -0.54
CA PRO A 185 4.49 17.65 -1.21
C PRO A 185 4.11 18.60 -2.36
N ASN A 186 4.45 19.88 -2.27
CA ASN A 186 4.16 20.88 -3.30
C ASN A 186 4.84 20.55 -4.63
N LYS A 187 6.07 20.00 -4.61
CA LYS A 187 6.78 19.53 -5.82
C LYS A 187 5.97 18.49 -6.61
N PHE A 188 5.10 17.77 -5.93
CA PHE A 188 4.29 16.69 -6.50
C PHE A 188 2.81 17.09 -6.67
N ARG A 189 2.46 18.36 -6.44
CA ARG A 189 1.08 18.83 -6.34
C ARG A 189 0.26 18.03 -5.34
N LEU A 190 0.87 17.63 -4.24
CA LEU A 190 0.20 16.97 -3.12
C LEU A 190 -0.09 17.99 -2.02
N HIS A 191 -1.18 17.76 -1.29
CA HIS A 191 -1.42 18.41 -0.01
C HIS A 191 -1.61 17.37 1.08
N LEU A 192 -1.20 17.70 2.31
CA LEU A 192 -1.46 16.87 3.48
C LEU A 192 -2.95 16.94 3.78
N PHE A 193 -3.63 15.79 3.70
CA PHE A 193 -5.04 15.67 4.01
C PHE A 193 -5.24 15.36 5.50
N ALA A 194 -4.49 14.37 6.00
CA ALA A 194 -4.54 13.96 7.39
C ALA A 194 -3.18 13.40 7.82
N GLN A 195 -2.95 13.37 9.12
CA GLN A 195 -1.83 12.66 9.71
C GLN A 195 -2.23 12.07 11.05
N THR A 196 -1.57 11.00 11.44
CA THR A 196 -1.81 10.36 12.72
C THR A 196 -0.50 10.06 13.42
N LYS A 197 -0.48 10.25 14.74
CA LYS A 197 0.70 9.99 15.55
C LYS A 197 0.91 8.48 15.66
N VAL A 198 2.18 8.08 15.54
CA VAL A 198 2.64 6.73 15.86
C VAL A 198 2.85 6.70 17.38
N ASP A 199 1.90 6.08 18.09
CA ASP A 199 1.89 6.05 19.56
C ASP A 199 3.12 5.32 20.14
N GLY A 200 3.69 4.37 19.40
CA GLY A 200 4.98 3.77 19.68
C GLY A 200 5.56 3.03 18.48
N ILE A 201 6.86 3.20 18.21
CA ILE A 201 7.51 2.50 17.08
C ILE A 201 7.46 0.97 17.24
N ASN A 202 7.51 0.49 18.49
CA ASN A 202 7.42 -0.93 18.79
C ASN A 202 6.07 -1.54 18.39
N GLU A 203 4.97 -0.79 18.52
CA GLU A 203 3.66 -1.27 18.08
C GLU A 203 3.57 -1.40 16.56
N LYS A 204 4.21 -0.46 15.83
CA LYS A 204 4.36 -0.55 14.38
C LYS A 204 5.17 -1.79 14.01
N PHE A 205 6.27 -2.03 14.72
CA PHE A 205 7.12 -3.20 14.52
C PHE A 205 6.38 -4.50 14.82
N CYS A 206 5.48 -4.54 15.82
CA CYS A 206 4.63 -5.70 16.07
C CYS A 206 3.72 -6.02 14.89
N SER A 207 3.11 -5.03 14.24
CA SER A 207 2.34 -5.26 13.00
C SER A 207 3.22 -5.75 11.86
N MET A 208 4.38 -5.12 11.67
CA MET A 208 5.33 -5.49 10.61
C MET A 208 5.77 -6.95 10.73
N LYS A 209 5.99 -7.45 11.96
CA LYS A 209 6.43 -8.84 12.23
C LYS A 209 5.45 -9.92 11.73
N VAL A 210 4.22 -9.56 11.35
CA VAL A 210 3.31 -10.49 10.65
C VAL A 210 3.95 -11.00 9.35
N TYR A 211 4.72 -10.15 8.67
CA TYR A 211 5.44 -10.46 7.43
C TYR A 211 6.84 -11.03 7.72
N ASP A 212 6.90 -12.18 8.39
CA ASP A 212 8.15 -12.83 8.80
C ASP A 212 9.09 -13.12 7.62
N SER A 213 8.52 -13.45 6.45
CA SER A 213 9.28 -13.74 5.24
C SER A 213 10.01 -12.52 4.67
N GLN A 214 9.57 -11.30 5.02
CA GLN A 214 10.04 -10.03 4.46
C GLN A 214 10.84 -9.20 5.48
N MET A 215 10.41 -9.18 6.73
CA MET A 215 10.95 -8.25 7.72
C MET A 215 12.37 -8.61 8.15
N CYS A 216 13.27 -7.63 8.00
CA CYS A 216 14.66 -7.71 8.40
C CYS A 216 15.09 -6.44 9.16
N LYS A 217 16.28 -6.48 9.78
CA LYS A 217 16.82 -5.35 10.57
C LYS A 217 16.85 -4.06 9.76
N LEU A 218 17.26 -4.13 8.48
CA LEU A 218 17.33 -2.97 7.61
C LEU A 218 15.96 -2.28 7.45
N PHE A 219 14.87 -3.04 7.32
CA PHE A 219 13.53 -2.48 7.22
C PHE A 219 13.12 -1.78 8.52
N PHE A 220 13.32 -2.43 9.66
CA PHE A 220 13.02 -1.82 10.97
C PHE A 220 13.80 -0.51 11.18
N ASP A 221 15.11 -0.51 10.89
CA ASP A 221 15.96 0.69 11.03
C ASP A 221 15.48 1.83 10.13
N GLN A 222 15.12 1.55 8.88
CA GLN A 222 14.63 2.56 7.94
C GLN A 222 13.25 3.09 8.33
N VAL A 223 12.35 2.21 8.78
CA VAL A 223 11.02 2.62 9.26
C VAL A 223 11.15 3.54 10.48
N GLU A 224 12.01 3.21 11.44
CA GLU A 224 12.27 4.07 12.58
C GLU A 224 12.83 5.43 12.14
N LYS A 225 13.83 5.43 11.27
CA LYS A 225 14.45 6.65 10.74
C LYS A 225 13.43 7.55 10.05
N ILE A 226 12.64 7.00 9.12
CA ILE A 226 11.64 7.79 8.37
C ILE A 226 10.52 8.26 9.30
N THR A 227 10.08 7.41 10.24
CA THR A 227 9.07 7.80 11.23
C THR A 227 9.56 8.98 12.07
N LYS A 228 10.82 8.99 12.52
CA LYS A 228 11.44 10.14 13.21
C LYS A 228 11.48 11.39 12.31
N GLN A 229 11.87 11.25 11.04
CA GLN A 229 11.89 12.35 10.07
C GLN A 229 10.50 12.92 9.75
N ASN A 230 9.46 12.10 9.90
CA ASN A 230 8.06 12.51 9.80
C ASN A 230 7.49 12.97 11.14
N GLN A 231 8.35 13.32 12.12
CA GLN A 231 7.94 13.79 13.44
C GLN A 231 6.99 12.80 14.15
N ARG A 232 7.21 11.50 13.94
CA ARG A 232 6.39 10.39 14.45
C ARG A 232 4.94 10.37 13.94
N HIS A 233 4.72 10.81 12.70
CA HIS A 233 3.41 10.72 12.05
C HIS A 233 3.44 9.80 10.83
N GLU A 234 2.37 9.03 10.65
CA GLU A 234 1.96 8.55 9.33
C GLU A 234 1.10 9.63 8.67
N ARG A 235 1.32 9.83 7.37
CA ARG A 235 0.79 10.98 6.64
C ARG A 235 0.00 10.51 5.44
N LEU A 236 -1.15 11.14 5.24
CA LEU A 236 -2.08 10.87 4.15
C LEU A 236 -2.19 12.14 3.30
N PHE A 237 -1.93 12.00 2.01
CA PHE A 237 -1.90 13.09 1.05
C PHE A 237 -2.95 12.89 -0.03
N VAL A 238 -3.36 13.96 -0.69
CA VAL A 238 -4.17 13.88 -1.93
C VAL A 238 -3.64 14.89 -2.95
N PHE A 239 -4.03 14.73 -4.22
CA PHE A 239 -3.67 15.70 -5.27
C PHE A 239 -4.36 17.04 -5.06
N ASN A 240 -3.64 18.12 -5.35
CA ASN A 240 -4.19 19.46 -5.47
C ASN A 240 -4.79 19.61 -6.87
N ASN A 241 -6.11 19.79 -6.98
CA ASN A 241 -6.82 19.95 -8.25
C ASN A 241 -6.82 21.41 -8.76
N ARG A 242 -5.90 22.25 -8.27
CA ARG A 242 -5.73 23.63 -8.74
C ARG A 242 -5.04 23.69 -10.09
#